data_AF-B4IE23-F1
#
_entry.id   AF-B4IE23-F1
#
_cell.length_a   1.000
_cell.length_b   1.000
_cell.length_c   1.000
_cell.angle_alpha   90.00
_cell.angle_beta   90.00
_cell.angle_gamma   90.00
#
_symmetry.space_group_name_H-M   'P 1'
#
loop_
_entity.id
_entity.type
_entity.pdbx_description
1 polymer ?
#
loop_
_entity_poly.entity_id
_entity_poly.type
_entity_poly.pdbx_seq_one_letter_code
_entity_poly.pdbx_strand_id
1 'polypeptide(L)' 'MRCLAFITFCLSALLALAVGQVFQYDCPCPRNYDPVCGSDSLTYSNPCVLDCLSKNGRSITMEKKGRC' A
#
# COMPACT_ATOMS: atom_id res chain seq x y z
N MET A 1 31.08 22.48 -20.74
CA MET A 1 31.04 21.78 -19.44
C MET A 1 29.95 22.28 -18.50
N ARG A 2 29.57 23.57 -18.50
CA ARG A 2 28.45 24.10 -17.69
C ARG A 2 27.05 23.71 -18.21
N CYS A 3 26.84 23.66 -19.53
CA CYS A 3 25.55 23.27 -20.12
C CYS A 3 25.14 21.81 -19.82
N LEU A 4 26.12 20.90 -19.75
CA LEU A 4 25.87 19.49 -19.43
C LEU A 4 25.31 19.33 -18.02
N ALA A 5 25.79 20.13 -17.06
CA ALA A 5 25.28 20.12 -15.68
C ALA A 5 23.83 20.62 -15.57
N PHE A 6 23.44 21.61 -16.38
CA PHE A 6 22.06 22.09 -16.43
C PHE A 6 21.11 21.05 -17.06
N ILE A 7 21.56 20.36 -18.11
CA ILE A 7 20.80 19.29 -18.77
C ILE A 7 20.57 18.12 -17.81
N THR A 8 21.60 17.68 -17.07
CA THR A 8 21.47 16.58 -16.10
C THR A 8 20.54 16.92 -14.94
N PHE A 9 20.58 18.17 -14.46
CA PHE A 9 19.70 18.63 -13.38
C PHE A 9 18.24 18.62 -13.82
N CYS A 10 17.95 19.15 -15.01
CA CYS A 10 16.60 19.12 -15.60
C CYS A 10 16.09 17.69 -15.81
N LEU A 11 16.92 16.77 -16.31
CA LEU A 11 16.53 15.36 -16.52
C LEU A 11 16.25 14.63 -15.20
N SER A 12 17.03 14.87 -14.15
CA SER A 12 16.77 14.28 -12.83
C SER A 12 15.46 14.77 -12.19
N ALA A 13 15.13 16.05 -12.35
CA ALA A 13 13.87 16.62 -11.88
C ALA A 13 12.66 16.03 -12.64
N LEU A 14 12.82 15.79 -13.94
CA LEU A 14 11.80 15.13 -14.77
C LEU A 14 11.57 13.67 -14.33
N LEU A 15 12.64 12.94 -14.01
CA LEU A 15 12.56 11.56 -13.52
C LEU A 15 11.94 11.48 -12.13
N ALA A 16 12.22 12.46 -11.26
CA ALA A 16 11.64 12.57 -9.91
C ALA A 16 10.12 12.81 -9.91
N LEU A 17 9.58 13.46 -10.95
CA LEU A 17 8.12 13.62 -11.13
C LEU A 17 7.46 12.33 -11.67
N ALA A 18 8.24 11.44 -12.29
CA ALA A 18 7.76 10.17 -12.84
C ALA A 18 7.80 9.02 -11.81
N VAL A 19 8.57 9.14 -10.73
CA VAL A 19 8.47 8.22 -9.58
C VAL A 19 7.26 8.63 -8.73
N GLY A 20 6.11 8.05 -9.09
CA GLY A 20 4.88 8.16 -8.33
C GLY A 20 5.12 7.84 -6.85
N GLN A 21 4.55 8.65 -5.98
CA GLN A 21 4.52 8.41 -4.54
C GLN A 21 3.91 7.02 -4.31
N VAL A 22 4.74 6.03 -3.97
CA VAL A 22 4.24 4.76 -3.44
C VAL A 22 3.71 5.09 -2.05
N PHE A 23 2.40 5.17 -1.89
CA PHE A 23 1.78 5.24 -0.57
C PHE A 23 2.08 3.92 0.15
N GLN A 24 3.20 3.89 0.86
CA GLN A 24 3.53 2.84 1.80
C GLN A 24 2.63 3.03 3.01
N TYR A 25 1.44 2.42 2.96
CA TYR A 25 0.56 2.43 4.12
C TYR A 25 1.13 1.53 5.19
N ASP A 26 1.66 2.12 6.26
CA ASP A 26 2.08 1.38 7.43
C ASP A 26 0.84 0.89 8.18
N CYS A 27 0.67 -0.43 8.20
CA CYS A 27 -0.29 -1.13 9.04
C CYS A 27 0.43 -1.70 10.25
N PRO A 28 0.47 -1.00 11.40
CA PRO A 28 1.11 -1.48 12.63
C PRO A 28 0.24 -2.58 13.28
N CYS A 29 0.16 -3.72 12.61
CA CYS A 29 -0.60 -4.89 13.05
C CYS A 29 0.33 -5.97 13.62
N PRO A 30 -0.10 -6.70 14.66
CA PRO A 30 0.60 -7.89 15.10
C PRO A 30 0.69 -8.93 13.96
N ARG A 31 1.73 -9.75 14.00
CA ARG A 31 1.95 -10.86 13.05
C ARG A 31 1.27 -12.16 13.47
N ASN A 32 0.23 -12.07 14.31
CA ASN A 32 -0.56 -13.25 14.67
C ASN A 32 -1.36 -13.71 13.45
N TYR A 33 -1.51 -15.03 13.33
CA TYR A 33 -2.32 -15.65 12.30
C TYR A 33 -3.71 -15.97 12.86
N ASP A 34 -4.69 -15.17 12.48
CA ASP A 34 -6.10 -15.30 12.88
C ASP A 34 -7.00 -14.98 11.66
N PRO A 35 -7.05 -15.87 10.66
CA PRO A 35 -7.54 -15.52 9.34
C PRO A 35 -9.00 -15.07 9.34
N VAL A 36 -9.33 -14.11 8.49
CA VAL A 36 -10.70 -13.63 8.25
C VAL A 36 -10.99 -13.50 6.76
N CYS A 37 -12.26 -13.68 6.37
CA CYS A 37 -12.71 -13.50 5.00
C CYS A 37 -13.29 -12.09 4.85
N GLY A 38 -12.78 -11.33 3.87
CA GLY A 38 -13.30 -10.02 3.52
C GLY A 38 -14.45 -10.10 2.52
N SER A 39 -15.23 -9.01 2.42
CA SER A 39 -16.32 -8.84 1.45
C SER A 39 -15.87 -8.88 -0.01
N ASP A 40 -14.57 -8.82 -0.26
CA ASP A 40 -13.94 -9.01 -1.57
C ASP A 40 -13.54 -10.48 -1.83
N SER A 41 -14.02 -11.42 -1.00
CA SER A 41 -13.71 -12.85 -1.08
C SER A 41 -12.22 -13.18 -0.93
N LEU A 42 -11.44 -12.27 -0.33
CA LEU A 42 -10.03 -12.51 -0.01
C LEU A 42 -9.86 -12.86 1.47
N THR A 43 -8.92 -13.77 1.73
CA THR A 43 -8.50 -14.12 3.09
C THR A 43 -7.42 -13.15 3.58
N TYR A 44 -7.65 -12.52 4.72
CA TYR A 44 -6.70 -11.64 5.40
C TYR A 44 -6.07 -12.36 6.60
N SER A 45 -4.77 -12.18 6.82
CA SER A 45 -4.01 -12.92 7.85
C SER A 45 -4.50 -12.71 9.27
N ASN A 46 -5.07 -11.53 9.55
CA ASN A 46 -5.74 -11.22 10.81
C ASN A 46 -6.75 -10.07 10.65
N PRO A 47 -7.65 -9.85 11.63
CA PRO A 47 -8.64 -8.78 11.57
C PRO A 47 -8.02 -7.38 11.50
N CYS A 48 -6.86 -7.16 12.12
CA CYS A 48 -6.17 -5.87 12.08
C CYS A 48 -5.72 -5.52 10.65
N VAL A 49 -5.18 -6.49 9.90
CA VAL A 49 -4.77 -6.27 8.50
C VAL A 49 -5.97 -5.92 7.62
N LEU A 50 -7.12 -6.59 7.81
CA LEU A 50 -8.35 -6.25 7.09
C LEU A 50 -8.79 -4.82 7.40
N ASP A 51 -8.88 -4.45 8.68
CA ASP A 51 -9.31 -3.11 9.12
C ASP A 51 -8.35 -2.01 8.63
N CYS A 52 -7.04 -2.26 8.68
CA CYS A 52 -6.06 -1.30 8.19
C CYS A 52 -6.22 -1.05 6.69
N LEU A 53 -6.36 -2.11 5.90
CA LEU A 53 -6.58 -1.99 4.46
C LEU A 53 -7.93 -1.31 4.15
N SER A 54 -8.94 -1.55 4.98
CA SER A 54 -10.25 -0.88 4.90
C SER A 54 -10.11 0.64 5.05
N LYS A 55 -9.28 1.09 6.01
CA LYS A 55 -9.01 2.52 6.26
C LYS A 55 -8.11 3.18 5.21
N ASN A 56 -7.29 2.40 4.50
CA ASN A 56 -6.36 2.89 3.48
C ASN A 56 -6.98 2.98 2.07
N GLY A 57 -8.28 3.24 2.00
CA GLY A 57 -8.99 3.48 0.74
C GLY A 57 -9.49 2.22 0.03
N ARG A 58 -9.37 1.03 0.62
CA ARG A 58 -10.07 -0.15 0.13
C ARG A 58 -11.43 -0.25 0.83
N SER A 59 -12.54 -0.34 0.09
CA SER A 59 -13.86 -0.53 0.71
C SER A 59 -14.11 -2.01 1.00
N ILE A 60 -13.53 -2.53 2.09
CA ILE A 60 -13.63 -3.95 2.49
C ILE A 60 -14.22 -4.04 3.89
N THR A 61 -15.16 -4.96 4.08
CA THR A 61 -15.69 -5.32 5.39
C THR A 61 -15.39 -6.79 5.69
N MET A 62 -15.42 -7.18 6.97
CA MET A 62 -15.30 -8.59 7.34
C MET A 62 -16.61 -9.31 7.05
N GLU A 63 -16.56 -10.37 6.23
CA GLU A 63 -17.71 -11.21 5.91
C GLU A 63 -17.87 -12.36 6.91
N LYS A 64 -16.80 -13.14 7.15
CA LYS A 64 -16.79 -14.19 8.18
C LYS A 64 -15.42 -14.34 8.84
N LYS A 65 -15.41 -14.98 10.01
CA LYS A 65 -14.19 -15.48 10.65
C LYS A 65 -13.67 -16.71 9.90
N GLY A 66 -12.34 -16.91 9.90
CA GLY A 66 -11.68 -17.96 9.16
C GLY A 66 -11.38 -17.56 7.71
N ARG A 67 -10.77 -18.48 6.96
CA ARG A 67 -10.48 -18.28 5.54
C ARG A 67 -11.77 -18.21 4.72
N CYS A 68 -11.75 -17.46 3.61
CA CYS A 68 -12.66 -17.72 2.51
C CYS A 68 -12.37 -19.16 2.01
#